data_AF-A0A2N6AQ97-F1
#
_entry.id   AF-A0A2N6AQ97-F1
#
_cell.length_a   1.000
_cell.length_b   1.000
_cell.length_c   1.000
_cell.angle_alpha   90.00
_cell.angle_beta   90.00
_cell.angle_gamma   90.00
#
_symmetry.space_group_name_H-M   'P 1'
#
loop_
_entity.id
_entity.type
_entity.pdbx_description
1 polymer ?
#
loop_
_entity_poly.entity_id
_entity_poly.type
_entity_poly.pdbx_seq_one_letter_code
_entity_poly.pdbx_strand_id
1 'polypeptide(L)'
;MIRAITIDFWNTTVDSSNGRARRAERNDALKDVYRALQRTWNAKEANDAFAVAYEEFERFWHGEQRTLSADECLHVMWDHLKMDVPTTLHDETVRRIEDSILAGMPALLPGAAEALGRLAADHRLALISDTAFSPGRVLRKILEAH
;
A
#
# COMPACT_ATOMS: atom_id res chain seq x y z
N MET A 1 -25.37 -13.32 -20.43
CA MET A 1 -25.68 -12.00 -19.86
C MET A 1 -24.71 -11.73 -18.72
N ILE A 2 -24.02 -10.59 -18.73
CA ILE A 2 -23.09 -10.19 -17.67
C ILE A 2 -23.90 -9.66 -16.48
N ARG A 3 -23.54 -10.03 -15.25
CA ARG A 3 -24.27 -9.66 -14.01
C ARG A 3 -23.50 -8.68 -13.11
N ALA A 4 -22.18 -8.75 -13.18
CA ALA A 4 -21.28 -7.88 -12.44
C ALA A 4 -19.98 -7.72 -13.22
N ILE A 5 -19.28 -6.62 -12.98
CA ILE A 5 -17.95 -6.33 -13.53
C ILE A 5 -17.03 -6.07 -12.35
N THR A 6 -15.95 -6.84 -12.29
CA THR A 6 -14.87 -6.63 -11.31
C THR A 6 -13.77 -5.83 -11.98
N ILE A 7 -13.27 -4.81 -11.29
CA ILE A 7 -12.35 -3.83 -11.85
C ILE A 7 -11.10 -3.80 -11.00
N ASP A 8 -9.95 -3.83 -11.66
CA ASP A 8 -8.65 -3.64 -11.03
C ASP A 8 -8.43 -2.16 -10.67
N PHE A 9 -7.56 -1.88 -9.71
CA PHE A 9 -7.32 -0.53 -9.24
C PHE A 9 -6.23 0.17 -10.07
N TRP A 10 -5.00 -0.33 -9.99
CA TRP A 10 -3.81 0.33 -10.51
C TRP A 10 -3.76 0.31 -12.03
N ASN A 11 -3.49 1.48 -12.62
CA ASN A 11 -3.38 1.67 -14.06
C ASN A 11 -4.61 1.18 -14.87
N THR A 12 -5.74 1.03 -14.17
CA THR A 12 -7.06 0.70 -14.72
C THR A 12 -8.06 1.80 -14.35
N THR A 13 -8.11 2.19 -13.07
CA THR A 13 -8.95 3.31 -12.60
C THR A 13 -8.13 4.52 -12.21
N VAL A 14 -7.01 4.31 -11.53
CA VAL A 14 -6.12 5.37 -11.04
C VAL A 14 -4.68 5.14 -11.50
N ASP A 15 -3.88 6.20 -11.54
CA ASP A 15 -2.46 6.11 -11.88
C ASP A 15 -1.57 5.58 -10.75
N SER A 16 -0.30 5.31 -11.07
CA SER A 16 0.75 4.98 -10.11
C SER A 16 1.88 6.01 -10.03
N SER A 17 1.64 7.27 -10.44
CA SER A 17 2.69 8.26 -10.72
C SER A 17 3.38 8.83 -9.47
N ASN A 18 2.66 8.94 -8.35
CA ASN A 18 3.09 9.65 -7.14
C ASN A 18 3.90 8.82 -6.13
N GLY A 19 4.64 7.79 -6.60
CA GLY A 19 5.38 6.87 -5.74
C GLY A 19 6.44 7.51 -4.83
N ARG A 20 7.04 8.64 -5.26
CA ARG A 20 8.06 9.36 -4.49
C ARG A 20 7.52 9.92 -3.17
N ALA A 21 6.34 10.54 -3.20
CA ALA A 21 5.71 11.09 -2.00
C ALA A 21 5.30 9.97 -1.02
N ARG A 22 4.74 8.87 -1.54
CA ARG A 22 4.42 7.68 -0.75
C ARG A 22 5.66 7.08 -0.09
N ARG A 23 6.81 7.06 -0.78
CA ARG A 23 8.07 6.57 -0.23
C ARG A 23 8.63 7.51 0.86
N ALA A 24 8.47 8.82 0.70
CA ALA A 24 8.89 9.78 1.73
C ALA A 24 8.12 9.55 3.04
N GLU A 25 6.80 9.42 2.98
CA GLU A 25 5.98 9.14 4.17
C GLU A 25 6.38 7.81 4.84
N ARG A 26 6.59 6.76 4.04
CA ARG A 26 7.05 5.45 4.55
C ARG A 26 8.42 5.53 5.23
N ASN A 27 9.36 6.28 4.65
CA ASN A 27 10.68 6.50 5.25
C ASN A 27 10.58 7.32 6.55
N ASP A 28 9.68 8.29 6.60
CA ASP A 28 9.46 9.09 7.81
C ASP A 28 8.85 8.25 8.94
N ALA A 29 7.95 7.31 8.62
CA ALA A 29 7.48 6.33 9.60
C ALA A 29 8.62 5.45 10.16
N LEU A 30 9.52 4.97 9.30
CA LEU A 30 10.70 4.21 9.74
C LEU A 30 11.67 5.06 10.58
N LYS A 31 11.90 6.33 10.23
CA LYS A 31 12.77 7.22 11.01
C LYS A 31 12.28 7.37 12.45
N ASP A 32 10.97 7.35 12.67
CA ASP A 32 10.39 7.43 14.00
C ASP A 32 10.69 6.17 14.81
N VAL A 33 10.67 5.00 14.16
CA VAL A 33 11.11 3.74 14.77
C VAL A 33 12.59 3.77 15.12
N TYR A 34 13.45 4.20 14.19
CA TYR A 34 14.90 4.31 14.43
C TYR A 34 15.19 5.23 15.63
N ARG A 35 14.52 6.39 15.67
CA ARG A 35 14.65 7.36 16.77
C ARG A 35 14.18 6.78 18.11
N ALA A 36 13.04 6.11 18.15
CA ALA A 36 12.50 5.49 19.36
C ALA A 36 13.42 4.39 19.90
N LEU A 37 14.07 3.63 19.01
CA LEU A 37 15.07 2.60 19.35
C LEU A 37 16.48 3.14 19.56
N GLN A 38 16.67 4.47 19.58
CA GLN A 38 17.97 5.12 19.72
C GLN A 38 19.01 4.68 18.68
N ARG A 39 18.55 4.33 17.46
CA ARG A 39 19.38 3.95 16.32
C ARG A 39 19.57 5.14 15.37
N THR A 40 20.76 5.23 14.77
CA THR A 40 21.05 6.22 13.73
C THR A 40 20.33 5.85 12.43
N TRP A 41 19.57 6.79 11.85
CA TRP A 41 18.90 6.59 10.57
C TRP A 41 19.89 6.18 9.47
N ASN A 42 19.54 5.12 8.74
CA ASN A 42 20.30 4.66 7.58
C ASN A 42 19.34 4.39 6.41
N ALA A 43 19.38 5.27 5.40
CA ALA A 43 18.52 5.13 4.23
C ALA A 43 18.82 3.87 3.41
N LYS A 44 20.05 3.33 3.46
CA LYS A 44 20.40 2.08 2.78
C LYS A 44 19.72 0.91 3.47
N GLU A 45 19.83 0.80 4.79
CA GLU A 45 19.17 -0.26 5.58
C GLU A 45 17.64 -0.23 5.38
N ALA A 46 17.03 0.96 5.39
CA ALA A 46 15.61 1.10 5.12
C ALA A 46 15.22 0.60 3.72
N ASN A 47 16.03 0.90 2.69
CA ASN A 47 15.78 0.42 1.33
C ASN A 47 15.95 -1.09 1.22
N ASP A 48 17.00 -1.64 1.83
CA ASP A 48 17.26 -3.07 1.85
C ASP A 48 16.11 -3.81 2.57
N ALA A 49 15.61 -3.29 3.69
CA ALA A 49 14.46 -3.86 4.39
C ALA A 49 13.19 -3.88 3.54
N PHE A 50 12.88 -2.78 2.82
CA PHE A 50 11.75 -2.77 1.88
C PHE A 50 11.94 -3.77 0.74
N ALA A 51 13.16 -3.93 0.22
CA ALA A 51 13.44 -4.91 -0.83
C ALA A 51 13.19 -6.34 -0.33
N VAL A 52 13.67 -6.68 0.87
CA VAL A 52 13.43 -8.01 1.48
C VAL A 52 11.95 -8.26 1.73
N ALA A 53 11.21 -7.27 2.24
CA ALA A 53 9.76 -7.40 2.39
C ALA A 53 9.03 -7.58 1.05
N TYR A 54 9.51 -6.92 -0.01
CA TYR A 54 8.95 -7.08 -1.35
C TYR A 54 9.27 -8.46 -1.95
N GLU A 55 10.47 -8.99 -1.75
CA GLU A 55 10.82 -10.36 -2.14
C GLU A 55 9.93 -11.39 -1.46
N GLU A 56 9.66 -11.21 -0.16
CA GLU A 56 8.76 -12.09 0.58
C GLU A 56 7.31 -11.94 0.10
N PHE A 57 6.85 -10.71 -0.18
CA PHE A 57 5.57 -10.46 -0.82
C PHE A 57 5.45 -11.22 -2.14
N GLU A 58 6.42 -11.12 -3.06
CA GLU A 58 6.40 -11.83 -4.35
C GLU A 58 6.32 -13.34 -4.15
N ARG A 59 7.05 -13.89 -3.17
CA ARG A 59 7.02 -15.32 -2.87
C ARG A 59 5.62 -15.80 -2.49
N PHE A 60 4.93 -15.09 -1.59
CA PHE A 60 3.55 -15.40 -1.19
C PHE A 60 2.55 -15.10 -2.30
N TRP A 61 2.76 -14.03 -3.07
CA TRP A 61 1.85 -13.64 -4.14
C TRP A 61 1.83 -14.68 -5.26
N HIS A 62 3.00 -15.13 -5.74
CA HIS A 62 3.08 -16.19 -6.76
C HIS A 62 2.81 -17.59 -6.20
N GLY A 63 3.25 -17.87 -4.96
CA GLY A 63 3.15 -19.21 -4.37
C GLY A 63 1.79 -19.54 -3.77
N GLU A 64 1.16 -18.57 -3.11
CA GLU A 64 -0.08 -18.74 -2.33
C GLU A 64 -1.24 -17.90 -2.84
N GLN A 65 -1.04 -17.09 -3.88
CA GLN A 65 -2.06 -16.19 -4.45
C GLN A 65 -2.64 -15.24 -3.39
N ARG A 66 -1.77 -14.79 -2.47
CA ARG A 66 -2.13 -13.96 -1.32
C ARG A 66 -1.26 -12.70 -1.26
N THR A 67 -1.92 -11.56 -1.07
CA THR A 67 -1.25 -10.28 -0.80
C THR A 67 -0.84 -10.21 0.67
N LEU A 68 0.44 -9.93 0.95
CA LEU A 68 0.88 -9.62 2.31
C LEU A 68 0.31 -8.29 2.77
N SER A 69 -0.14 -8.25 4.02
CA SER A 69 -0.53 -7.02 4.70
C SER A 69 0.68 -6.13 5.02
N ALA A 70 0.43 -4.86 5.32
CA ALA A 70 1.47 -3.94 5.78
C ALA A 70 2.10 -4.40 7.11
N ASP A 71 1.30 -5.01 7.99
CA ASP A 71 1.74 -5.64 9.24
C ASP A 71 2.75 -6.77 8.98
N GLU A 72 2.40 -7.73 8.11
CA GLU A 72 3.30 -8.83 7.76
C GLU A 72 4.59 -8.34 7.11
N CYS A 73 4.50 -7.39 6.18
CA CYS A 73 5.66 -6.77 5.56
C CYS A 73 6.57 -6.09 6.59
N LEU A 74 6.00 -5.37 7.57
CA LEU A 74 6.80 -4.71 8.60
C LEU A 74 7.49 -5.72 9.53
N HIS A 75 6.85 -6.84 9.87
CA HIS A 75 7.52 -7.91 10.61
C HIS A 75 8.75 -8.45 9.86
N VAL A 76 8.63 -8.69 8.55
CA VAL A 76 9.76 -9.10 7.69
C VAL A 76 10.88 -8.05 7.74
N MET A 77 10.53 -6.77 7.70
CA MET A 77 11.51 -5.67 7.79
C MET A 77 12.22 -5.63 9.15
N TRP A 78 11.48 -5.78 10.25
CA TRP A 78 12.05 -5.78 11.61
C TRP A 78 13.01 -6.95 11.82
N ASP A 79 12.64 -8.14 11.34
CA ASP A 79 13.48 -9.33 11.40
C ASP A 79 14.77 -9.18 10.58
N HIS A 80 14.68 -8.53 9.41
CA HIS A 80 15.86 -8.21 8.60
C HIS A 80 16.78 -7.20 9.30
N LEU A 81 16.21 -6.12 9.85
CA LEU A 81 16.94 -5.04 10.51
C LEU A 81 17.44 -5.39 11.93
N LYS A 82 17.06 -6.56 12.45
CA LYS A 82 17.32 -7.00 13.82
C LYS A 82 16.83 -5.95 14.83
N MET A 83 15.56 -5.55 14.67
CA MET A 83 14.89 -4.56 15.51
C MET A 83 13.77 -5.21 16.32
N ASP A 84 13.86 -5.12 17.64
CA ASP A 84 12.74 -5.44 18.53
C ASP A 84 11.85 -4.19 18.66
N VAL A 85 10.81 -4.11 17.83
CA VAL A 85 9.89 -2.96 17.81
C VAL A 85 8.73 -3.19 18.77
N PRO A 86 8.51 -2.32 19.78
CA PRO A 86 7.35 -2.42 20.67
C PRO A 86 6.02 -2.42 19.90
N THR A 87 5.05 -3.24 20.33
CA THR A 87 3.76 -3.40 19.64
C THR A 87 3.06 -2.07 19.35
N THR A 88 3.05 -1.13 20.29
CA THR A 88 2.40 0.18 20.07
C THR A 88 3.04 0.98 18.94
N LEU A 89 4.38 0.91 18.83
CA LEU A 89 5.14 1.57 17.79
C LEU A 89 5.01 0.84 16.45
N HIS A 90 4.91 -0.50 16.49
CA HIS A 90 4.59 -1.32 15.32
C HIS A 90 3.23 -0.91 14.75
N ASP A 91 2.17 -0.91 15.57
CA ASP A 91 0.80 -0.59 15.14
C ASP A 91 0.67 0.82 14.57
N GLU A 92 1.37 1.80 15.16
CA GLU A 92 1.46 3.16 14.62
C GLU A 92 2.15 3.17 13.25
N THR A 93 3.26 2.44 13.12
CA THR A 93 3.99 2.33 11.86
C THR A 93 3.13 1.68 10.78
N VAL A 94 2.43 0.58 11.09
CA VAL A 94 1.47 -0.07 10.19
C VAL A 94 0.48 0.95 9.65
N ARG A 95 -0.19 1.71 10.52
CA ARG A 95 -1.19 2.71 10.11
C ARG A 95 -0.59 3.75 9.16
N ARG A 96 0.64 4.22 9.42
CA ARG A 96 1.31 5.19 8.54
C ARG A 96 1.73 4.60 7.20
N ILE A 97 2.21 3.37 7.19
CA ILE A 97 2.54 2.66 5.93
C ILE A 97 1.27 2.46 5.09
N GLU A 98 0.19 2.00 5.71
CA GLU A 98 -1.12 1.82 5.06
C GLU A 98 -1.67 3.14 4.48
N ASP A 99 -1.56 4.24 5.23
CA ASP A 99 -2.05 5.57 4.84
C ASP A 99 -1.10 6.31 3.89
N SER A 100 0.11 5.80 3.64
CA SER A 100 1.15 6.48 2.85
C SER A 100 0.74 6.84 1.41
N ILE A 101 -0.23 6.11 0.85
CA ILE A 101 -0.83 6.41 -0.45
C ILE A 101 -1.49 7.80 -0.48
N LEU A 102 -1.99 8.30 0.66
CA LEU A 102 -2.66 9.60 0.76
C LEU A 102 -1.68 10.77 0.59
N ALA A 103 -0.43 10.61 1.03
CA ALA A 103 0.64 11.58 0.79
C ALA A 103 1.01 11.69 -0.69
N GLY A 104 0.76 10.63 -1.48
CA GLY A 104 0.93 10.60 -2.92
C GLY A 104 -0.36 10.17 -3.60
N MET A 105 -1.44 10.91 -3.36
CA MET A 105 -2.78 10.62 -3.86
C MET A 105 -2.74 10.29 -5.36
N PRO A 106 -3.23 9.12 -5.80
CA PRO A 106 -3.27 8.79 -7.22
C PRO A 106 -4.38 9.58 -7.93
N ALA A 107 -4.13 10.01 -9.16
CA ALA A 107 -5.15 10.63 -10.00
C ALA A 107 -6.01 9.56 -10.68
N LEU A 108 -7.28 9.86 -10.97
CA LEU A 108 -8.05 9.04 -11.90
C LEU A 108 -7.40 9.07 -13.29
N LEU A 109 -7.44 7.93 -13.97
CA LEU A 109 -7.03 7.87 -15.37
C LEU A 109 -8.05 8.60 -16.26
N PRO A 110 -7.62 9.17 -17.40
CA PRO A 110 -8.52 9.80 -18.35
C PRO A 110 -9.64 8.84 -18.79
N GLY A 111 -10.88 9.31 -18.71
CA GLY A 111 -12.07 8.51 -19.08
C GLY A 111 -12.51 7.47 -18.05
N ALA A 112 -11.76 7.24 -16.96
CA ALA A 112 -12.12 6.26 -15.94
C ALA A 112 -13.48 6.58 -15.28
N ALA A 113 -13.69 7.84 -14.87
CA ALA A 113 -14.95 8.27 -14.27
C ALA A 113 -16.15 8.07 -15.22
N GLU A 114 -16.01 8.46 -16.49
CA GLU A 114 -17.08 8.30 -17.49
C GLU A 114 -17.38 6.81 -17.73
N ALA A 115 -16.35 5.99 -17.93
CA ALA A 115 -16.50 4.56 -18.16
C ALA A 115 -17.17 3.87 -16.97
N LEU A 116 -16.71 4.15 -15.75
CA LEU A 116 -17.31 3.62 -14.52
C LEU A 116 -18.77 4.04 -14.37
N GLY A 117 -19.08 5.32 -14.63
CA GLY A 117 -20.46 5.82 -14.58
C GLY A 117 -21.39 5.11 -15.57
N ARG A 118 -20.92 4.89 -16.80
CA ARG A 118 -21.68 4.17 -17.83
C ARG A 118 -21.87 2.69 -17.49
N LEU A 119 -20.83 2.03 -16.99
CA LEU A 119 -20.92 0.62 -16.61
C LEU A 119 -21.83 0.41 -15.40
N ALA A 120 -21.77 1.32 -14.42
CA ALA A 120 -22.58 1.27 -13.21
C ALA A 120 -24.09 1.44 -13.48
N ALA A 121 -24.48 2.04 -14.60
CA ALA A 121 -25.89 2.18 -15.00
C ALA A 121 -26.56 0.82 -15.25
N ASP A 122 -25.81 -0.14 -15.80
CA ASP A 122 -26.34 -1.43 -16.25
C ASP A 122 -25.80 -2.64 -15.46
N HIS A 123 -24.69 -2.46 -14.71
CA HIS A 123 -23.97 -3.55 -14.07
C HIS A 123 -23.56 -3.20 -12.64
N ARG A 124 -23.57 -4.21 -11.76
CA ARG A 124 -22.94 -4.09 -10.44
C ARG A 124 -21.43 -4.07 -10.59
N LEU A 125 -20.78 -3.05 -10.03
CA LEU A 125 -19.33 -2.93 -10.04
C LEU A 125 -18.73 -3.36 -8.71
N ALA A 126 -17.58 -4.01 -8.76
CA ALA A 126 -16.78 -4.33 -7.58
C ALA A 126 -15.30 -4.08 -7.87
N LEU A 127 -14.56 -3.55 -6.90
CA LEU A 127 -13.11 -3.44 -6.98
C LEU A 127 -12.47 -4.75 -6.49
N ILE A 128 -11.61 -5.36 -7.30
CA ILE A 128 -10.78 -6.51 -6.90
C ILE A 128 -9.36 -6.21 -7.38
N SER A 129 -8.47 -5.94 -6.44
CA SER A 129 -7.08 -5.55 -6.72
C SER A 129 -6.23 -5.80 -5.49
N ASP A 130 -4.99 -6.23 -5.69
CA ASP A 130 -3.94 -6.09 -4.69
C ASP A 130 -3.44 -4.64 -4.68
N THR A 131 -3.61 -3.96 -3.56
CA THR A 131 -3.36 -2.51 -3.46
C THR A 131 -2.10 -2.16 -2.68
N ALA A 132 -1.09 -3.03 -2.82
CA ALA A 132 0.16 -2.99 -2.07
C ALA A 132 -0.12 -2.85 -0.56
N PHE A 133 0.35 -1.76 0.07
CA PHE A 133 0.19 -1.54 1.51
C PHE A 133 -1.18 -1.04 1.94
N SER A 134 -1.99 -0.49 1.05
CA SER A 134 -3.16 0.31 1.45
C SER A 134 -4.44 -0.52 1.47
N PRO A 135 -5.03 -0.80 2.63
CA PRO A 135 -6.24 -1.61 2.75
C PRO A 135 -7.50 -0.85 2.32
N GLY A 136 -8.62 -1.56 2.20
CA GLY A 136 -9.90 -1.00 1.76
C GLY A 136 -10.38 0.23 2.54
N ARG A 137 -10.06 0.36 3.84
CA ARG A 137 -10.38 1.57 4.63
C ARG A 137 -9.69 2.84 4.08
N VAL A 138 -8.50 2.70 3.49
CA VAL A 138 -7.73 3.80 2.89
C VAL A 138 -8.21 4.04 1.47
N LEU A 139 -8.41 2.97 0.70
CA LEU A 139 -8.89 3.08 -0.69
C LEU A 139 -10.25 3.79 -0.79
N ARG A 140 -11.17 3.58 0.16
CA ARG A 140 -12.43 4.33 0.20
C ARG A 140 -12.22 5.84 0.25
N LYS A 141 -11.26 6.32 1.05
CA LYS A 141 -10.92 7.75 1.11
C LYS A 141 -10.40 8.27 -0.24
N ILE A 142 -9.67 7.43 -0.99
CA ILE A 142 -9.19 7.79 -2.32
C ILE A 142 -10.35 7.89 -3.30
N LEU A 143 -11.22 6.89 -3.31
CA LEU A 143 -12.37 6.83 -4.21
C LEU A 143 -13.41 7.91 -3.91
N GLU A 144 -13.60 8.29 -2.63
CA GLU A 144 -14.50 9.38 -2.22
C GLU A 144 -14.00 10.78 -2.62
N ALA A 145 -12.70 10.91 -2.88
CA ALA A 145 -12.09 12.18 -3.28
C ALA A 145 -12.16 12.45 -4.79
N HIS A 146 -12.68 11.50 -5.57
CA HIS A 146 -12.83 11.56 -7.03
C HIS A 146 -14.31 11.50 -7.43
#